data_AF-A0AAW0Y3M8-F1
#
_entry.id   AF-A0AAW0Y3M8-F1
#
_cell.length_a   1.000
_cell.length_b   1.000
_cell.length_c   1.000
_cell.angle_alpha   90.00
_cell.angle_beta   90.00
_cell.angle_gamma   90.00
#
_symmetry.space_group_name_H-M   'P 1'
#
loop_
_entity.id
_entity.type
_entity.pdbx_description
1 polymer ?
#
loop_
_entity_poly.entity_id
_entity_poly.type
_entity_poly.pdbx_seq_one_letter_code
_entity_poly.pdbx_strand_id
1 'polypeptide(L)'
;MPTMTVSPLAANQVCGEHNIGRYLSRLVEVATHSINLYECSSSSVFTAQIDELLDQCHSKFTLGNNRERTSYVRELSAKLDKESYLVGSSITLADLLVLSNLLQLRMLESAPSNVLKWSKGCLEHHLCKYFI
;
A
#
# COMPACT_ATOMS: atom_id res chain seq x y z
N MET A 1 -13.00 -8.09 8.66
CA MET A 1 -12.25 -6.92 8.14
C MET A 1 -12.24 -5.83 9.20
N PRO A 2 -11.15 -5.06 9.35
CA PRO A 2 -11.08 -3.97 10.30
C PRO A 2 -12.07 -2.85 9.96
N THR A 3 -12.56 -2.16 10.97
CA THR A 3 -13.49 -1.03 10.85
C THR A 3 -13.00 0.12 11.73
N MET A 4 -13.15 1.35 11.25
CA MET A 4 -12.79 2.57 11.98
C MET A 4 -14.01 3.49 12.09
N THR A 5 -14.32 3.88 13.32
CA THR A 5 -15.32 4.91 13.62
C THR A 5 -14.61 6.26 13.68
N VAL A 6 -14.93 7.16 12.75
CA VAL A 6 -14.29 8.48 12.65
C VAL A 6 -14.82 9.46 13.70
N SER A 7 -16.13 9.45 13.92
CA SER A 7 -16.78 10.26 14.95
C SER A 7 -17.74 9.36 15.72
N PRO A 8 -17.67 9.31 17.06
CA PRO A 8 -18.58 8.50 17.86
C PRO A 8 -20.04 8.97 17.77
N LEU A 9 -20.27 10.19 17.30
CA LEU A 9 -21.60 10.77 17.11
C LEU A 9 -22.18 10.50 15.72
N ALA A 10 -21.37 10.05 14.77
CA ALA A 10 -21.80 9.74 13.42
C ALA A 10 -21.81 8.21 13.21
N ALA A 11 -22.89 7.69 12.65
CA ALA A 11 -23.04 6.25 12.43
C ALA A 11 -22.19 5.70 11.25
N ASN A 12 -21.44 6.54 10.55
CA ASN A 12 -20.66 6.12 9.39
C ASN A 12 -19.32 5.50 9.83
N GLN A 13 -19.06 4.29 9.36
CA GLN A 13 -17.81 3.57 9.60
C GLN A 13 -17.03 3.42 8.30
N VAL A 14 -15.71 3.50 8.40
CA VAL A 14 -14.80 3.16 7.30
C VAL A 14 -14.42 1.70 7.46
N CYS A 15 -14.76 0.88 6.45
CA CYS A 15 -14.56 -0.57 6.49
C CYS A 15 -13.42 -0.99 5.55
N GLY A 16 -12.53 -1.84 6.05
CA GLY A 16 -11.40 -2.39 5.30
C GLY A 16 -10.12 -1.58 5.44
N GLU A 17 -9.00 -2.28 5.59
CA GLU A 17 -7.69 -1.67 5.83
C GLU A 17 -7.26 -0.71 4.72
N HIS A 18 -7.57 -1.03 3.47
CA HIS A 18 -7.31 -0.20 2.30
C HIS A 18 -8.08 1.13 2.38
N ASN A 19 -9.37 1.11 2.76
CA ASN A 19 -10.17 2.33 2.92
C ASN A 19 -9.79 3.13 4.16
N ILE A 20 -9.45 2.44 5.26
CA ILE A 20 -8.91 3.08 6.46
C ILE A 20 -7.59 3.76 6.13
N GLY A 21 -6.70 3.09 5.39
CA GLY A 21 -5.43 3.63 4.91
C GLY A 21 -5.62 4.89 4.06
N ARG A 22 -6.53 4.84 3.06
CA ARG A 22 -6.88 6.02 2.25
C ARG A 22 -7.34 7.19 3.11
N TYR A 23 -8.23 6.94 4.07
CA TYR A 23 -8.74 7.97 4.96
C TYR A 23 -7.63 8.60 5.81
N LEU A 24 -6.80 7.76 6.45
CA LEU A 24 -5.71 8.23 7.30
C LEU A 24 -4.64 8.98 6.50
N SER A 25 -4.29 8.50 5.29
CA SER A 25 -3.34 9.19 4.42
C SER A 25 -3.82 10.59 4.05
N ARG A 26 -5.10 10.76 3.68
CA ARG A 26 -5.66 12.10 3.42
C ARG A 26 -5.51 13.03 4.63
N LEU A 27 -5.79 12.53 5.84
CA LEU A 27 -5.62 13.33 7.05
C LEU A 27 -4.16 13.74 7.29
N VAL A 28 -3.21 12.82 7.07
CA VAL A 28 -1.78 13.09 7.25
C VAL A 28 -1.27 14.11 6.23
N GLU A 29 -1.69 14.02 4.97
CA GLU A 29 -1.31 14.95 3.90
C GLU A 29 -1.79 16.36 4.23
N VAL A 30 -3.05 16.50 4.66
CA VAL A 30 -3.63 17.79 5.10
C VAL A 30 -2.90 18.35 6.32
N ALA A 31 -2.52 17.49 7.28
CA ALA A 31 -1.89 17.95 8.53
C ALA A 31 -0.43 18.37 8.34
N THR A 32 0.34 17.64 7.53
CA THR A 32 1.81 17.77 7.50
C THR A 32 2.36 18.51 6.28
N HIS A 33 1.59 18.64 5.19
CA HIS A 33 1.94 19.27 3.90
C HIS A 33 3.25 18.81 3.22
N SER A 34 4.06 18.01 3.89
CA SER A 34 5.39 17.52 3.52
C SER A 34 5.40 16.03 3.18
N ILE A 35 4.31 15.34 3.50
CA ILE A 35 4.08 13.94 3.17
C ILE A 35 3.02 13.90 2.07
N ASN A 36 3.32 13.21 0.97
CA ASN A 36 2.38 12.93 -0.12
C ASN A 36 2.38 11.41 -0.37
N LEU A 37 1.39 10.71 0.17
CA LEU A 37 1.26 9.26 0.11
C LEU A 37 0.17 8.78 -0.84
N TYR A 38 -0.85 9.60 -1.10
CA TYR A 38 -2.06 9.14 -1.75
C TYR A 38 -2.68 10.18 -2.69
N GLU A 39 -3.20 11.29 -2.16
CA GLU A 39 -3.75 12.37 -3.00
C GLU A 39 -2.66 13.38 -3.31
N CYS A 40 -1.56 12.87 -3.90
CA CYS A 40 -0.44 13.67 -4.35
C CYS A 40 -0.98 14.78 -5.26
N SER A 41 -0.88 16.03 -4.80
CA SER A 41 -1.62 17.23 -5.24
C SER A 41 -1.44 17.67 -6.69
N SER A 42 -0.79 16.84 -7.52
CA SER A 42 -0.32 17.18 -8.86
C SER A 42 -0.88 16.31 -9.98
N SER A 43 -1.45 15.10 -9.72
CA SER A 43 -1.96 14.24 -10.80
C SER A 43 -2.99 13.20 -10.35
N SER A 44 -4.21 13.31 -10.90
CA SER A 44 -5.29 12.33 -10.70
C SER A 44 -4.95 10.93 -11.23
N VAL A 45 -4.02 10.82 -12.17
CA VAL A 45 -3.57 9.53 -12.72
C VAL A 45 -2.85 8.71 -11.66
N PHE A 46 -2.02 9.34 -10.82
CA PHE A 46 -1.31 8.62 -9.77
C PHE A 46 -2.26 8.15 -8.67
N THR A 47 -3.21 8.99 -8.25
CA THR A 47 -4.22 8.58 -7.27
C THR A 47 -5.03 7.37 -7.75
N ALA A 48 -5.43 7.35 -9.02
CA ALA A 48 -6.15 6.20 -9.60
C ALA A 48 -5.29 4.92 -9.61
N GLN A 49 -3.99 5.02 -9.92
CA GLN A 49 -3.07 3.87 -9.87
C GLN A 49 -2.86 3.36 -8.44
N ILE A 50 -2.79 4.26 -7.46
CA ILE A 50 -2.71 3.89 -6.06
C ILE A 50 -4.01 3.18 -5.66
N ASP A 51 -5.17 3.71 -6.04
CA ASP A 51 -6.46 3.09 -5.75
C ASP A 51 -6.56 1.68 -6.30
N GLU A 52 -6.19 1.49 -7.57
CA GLU A 52 -6.18 0.17 -8.20
C GLU A 52 -5.30 -0.82 -7.43
N LEU A 53 -4.08 -0.42 -7.07
CA LEU A 53 -3.17 -1.29 -6.30
C LEU A 53 -3.69 -1.62 -4.91
N LEU A 54 -4.37 -0.69 -4.25
CA LEU A 54 -4.97 -0.92 -2.94
C LEU A 54 -6.13 -1.92 -3.01
N ASP A 55 -6.97 -1.82 -4.04
CA ASP A 55 -8.08 -2.75 -4.25
C ASP A 55 -7.58 -4.14 -4.69
N GLN A 56 -6.53 -4.19 -5.52
CA GLN A 56 -5.83 -5.43 -5.86
C GLN A 56 -5.16 -6.05 -4.63
N CYS A 57 -4.47 -5.26 -3.81
CA CYS A 57 -3.88 -5.71 -2.55
C CYS A 57 -4.95 -6.35 -1.65
N HIS A 58 -6.07 -5.67 -1.45
CA HIS A 58 -7.16 -6.20 -0.63
C HIS A 58 -7.75 -7.49 -1.22
N SER A 59 -8.08 -7.50 -2.51
CA SER A 59 -8.70 -8.67 -3.15
C SER A 59 -7.75 -9.85 -3.28
N LYS A 60 -6.45 -9.64 -3.56
CA LYS A 60 -5.48 -10.70 -3.86
C LYS A 60 -4.66 -11.15 -2.66
N PHE A 61 -4.26 -10.25 -1.75
CA PHE A 61 -3.55 -10.63 -0.53
C PHE A 61 -4.51 -10.96 0.61
N THR A 62 -5.41 -10.04 0.96
CA THR A 62 -6.29 -10.19 2.12
C THR A 62 -7.35 -11.27 1.89
N LEU A 63 -8.07 -11.20 0.77
CA LEU A 63 -9.18 -12.13 0.46
C LEU A 63 -8.76 -13.30 -0.43
N GLY A 64 -7.66 -13.16 -1.17
CA GLY A 64 -7.24 -14.14 -2.17
C GLY A 64 -6.60 -15.40 -1.58
N ASN A 65 -6.67 -16.49 -2.33
CA ASN A 65 -6.00 -17.74 -1.99
C ASN A 65 -4.50 -17.72 -2.37
N ASN A 66 -3.75 -18.78 -2.01
CA ASN A 66 -2.31 -18.84 -2.28
C ASN A 66 -1.94 -18.67 -3.76
N ARG A 67 -2.76 -19.16 -4.70
CA ARG A 67 -2.50 -19.00 -6.14
C ARG A 67 -2.62 -17.54 -6.54
N GLU A 68 -3.65 -16.84 -6.07
CA GLU A 68 -3.86 -15.42 -6.34
C GLU A 68 -2.76 -14.57 -5.73
N ARG A 69 -2.36 -14.86 -4.49
CA ARG A 69 -1.24 -14.19 -3.81
C ARG A 69 0.06 -14.34 -4.61
N THR A 70 0.41 -15.55 -5.01
CA THR A 70 1.62 -15.81 -5.80
C THR A 70 1.54 -15.14 -7.19
N SER A 71 0.37 -15.12 -7.83
CA SER A 71 0.18 -14.39 -9.09
C SER A 71 0.43 -12.91 -8.90
N TYR A 72 -0.14 -12.33 -7.84
CA TYR A 72 -0.03 -10.90 -7.59
C TYR A 72 1.42 -10.49 -7.27
N VAL A 73 2.18 -11.31 -6.55
CA VAL A 73 3.64 -11.07 -6.36
C VAL A 73 4.39 -11.00 -7.71
N ARG A 74 4.01 -11.80 -8.71
CA ARG A 74 4.62 -11.74 -10.05
C ARG A 74 4.20 -10.47 -10.80
N GLU A 75 2.97 -10.03 -10.64
CA GLU A 75 2.47 -8.77 -11.22
C GLU A 75 3.22 -7.57 -10.61
N LEU A 76 3.42 -7.56 -9.29
CA LEU A 76 4.23 -6.54 -8.60
C LEU A 76 5.67 -6.55 -9.09
N SER A 77 6.27 -7.73 -9.28
CA SER A 77 7.61 -7.86 -9.85
C SER A 77 7.69 -7.23 -11.25
N ALA A 78 6.74 -7.51 -12.14
CA ALA A 78 6.73 -6.92 -13.48
C ALA A 78 6.60 -5.37 -13.46
N LYS A 79 5.95 -4.82 -12.43
CA LYS A 79 5.86 -3.36 -12.23
C LYS A 79 7.18 -2.77 -11.73
N LEU A 80 7.79 -3.41 -10.73
CA LEU A 80 9.04 -3.00 -10.09
C LEU A 80 10.30 -3.22 -10.95
N ASP A 81 10.20 -3.91 -12.08
CA ASP A 81 11.25 -3.93 -13.09
C ASP A 81 11.39 -2.59 -13.83
N LYS A 82 10.34 -1.77 -13.84
CA LYS A 82 10.27 -0.51 -14.59
C LYS A 82 10.35 0.72 -13.70
N GLU A 83 9.90 0.59 -12.46
CA GLU A 83 9.73 1.69 -11.52
C GLU A 83 10.46 1.40 -10.21
N SER A 84 10.90 2.45 -9.52
CA SER A 84 11.57 2.32 -8.20
C SER A 84 10.60 1.97 -7.08
N TYR A 85 9.35 2.41 -7.20
CA TYR A 85 8.24 2.14 -6.28
C TYR A 85 7.02 1.70 -7.07
N LEU A 86 5.94 1.29 -6.39
CA LEU A 86 4.75 0.76 -7.08
C LEU A 86 4.01 1.82 -7.90
N VAL A 87 4.18 3.10 -7.58
CA VAL A 87 3.63 4.22 -8.33
C VAL A 87 4.70 5.30 -8.46
N GLY A 88 5.33 5.38 -9.63
CA GLY A 88 6.37 6.36 -9.94
C GLY A 88 7.65 6.16 -9.11
N SER A 89 8.25 7.28 -8.70
CA SER A 89 9.61 7.32 -8.15
C SER A 89 9.70 7.53 -6.64
N SER A 90 8.58 7.62 -5.93
CA SER A 90 8.53 7.87 -4.48
C SER A 90 7.58 6.91 -3.78
N ILE A 91 7.77 6.72 -2.47
CA ILE A 91 6.92 5.85 -1.66
C ILE A 91 5.48 6.40 -1.59
N THR A 92 4.50 5.51 -1.73
CA THR A 92 3.07 5.83 -1.66
C THR A 92 2.36 4.92 -0.67
N LEU A 93 1.09 5.20 -0.40
CA LEU A 93 0.22 4.34 0.40
C LEU A 93 0.14 2.92 -0.18
N ALA A 94 0.22 2.75 -1.50
CA ALA A 94 0.26 1.42 -2.12
C ALA A 94 1.48 0.63 -1.64
N ASP A 95 2.65 1.26 -1.60
CA ASP A 95 3.88 0.62 -1.15
C ASP A 95 3.78 0.16 0.31
N LEU A 96 3.24 1.03 1.18
CA LEU A 96 3.07 0.73 2.60
C LEU A 96 2.14 -0.47 2.83
N LEU A 97 0.97 -0.48 2.19
CA LEU A 97 -0.03 -1.53 2.37
C LEU A 97 0.40 -2.87 1.75
N VAL A 98 1.02 -2.83 0.57
CA VAL A 98 1.56 -4.03 -0.08
C VAL A 98 2.70 -4.63 0.74
N LEU A 99 3.65 -3.80 1.21
CA LEU A 99 4.77 -4.28 2.03
C LEU A 99 4.27 -4.89 3.33
N SER A 100 3.34 -4.22 4.01
CA SER A 100 2.74 -4.72 5.25
C SER A 100 2.11 -6.10 5.05
N ASN A 101 1.35 -6.28 3.96
CA ASN A 101 0.74 -7.57 3.62
C ASN A 101 1.79 -8.65 3.32
N LEU A 102 2.83 -8.33 2.57
CA LEU A 102 3.90 -9.29 2.25
C LEU A 102 4.67 -9.75 3.50
N LEU A 103 4.89 -8.85 4.47
CA LEU A 103 5.50 -9.17 5.76
C LEU A 103 4.59 -10.07 6.58
N GLN A 104 3.32 -9.70 6.74
CA GLN A 104 2.34 -10.48 7.51
C GLN A 104 2.10 -11.88 6.93
N LEU A 105 2.10 -12.01 5.60
CA LEU A 105 1.94 -13.28 4.89
C LEU A 105 3.25 -14.07 4.72
N ARG A 106 4.40 -13.54 5.20
CA ARG A 106 5.73 -14.13 5.05
C ARG A 106 6.10 -14.48 3.61
N MET A 107 5.68 -13.65 2.67
CA MET A 107 5.87 -13.91 1.24
C MET A 107 7.20 -13.38 0.68
N LEU A 108 7.92 -12.53 1.44
CA LEU A 108 9.19 -11.96 0.99
C LEU A 108 10.27 -13.03 0.77
N GLU A 109 10.31 -14.11 1.57
CA GLU A 109 11.36 -15.14 1.48
C GLU A 109 11.43 -15.83 0.11
N SER A 110 10.29 -15.91 -0.59
CA SER A 110 10.17 -16.52 -1.92
C SER A 110 9.91 -15.50 -3.04
N ALA A 111 9.99 -14.20 -2.72
CA ALA A 111 9.70 -13.14 -3.66
C ALA A 111 10.84 -12.97 -4.69
N PRO A 112 10.53 -12.51 -5.91
CA PRO A 112 11.54 -12.14 -6.90
C PRO A 112 12.53 -11.07 -6.40
N SER A 113 13.73 -11.03 -6.97
CA SER A 113 14.83 -10.17 -6.49
C SER A 113 14.52 -8.67 -6.53
N ASN A 114 13.75 -8.21 -7.52
CA ASN A 114 13.30 -6.82 -7.62
C ASN A 114 12.30 -6.45 -6.52
N VAL A 115 11.37 -7.35 -6.16
CA VAL A 115 10.46 -7.19 -5.01
C VAL A 115 11.25 -7.14 -3.71
N LEU A 116 12.25 -8.02 -3.55
CA LEU A 116 13.14 -8.01 -2.38
C LEU A 116 13.96 -6.71 -2.27
N LYS A 117 14.43 -6.18 -3.39
CA LYS A 117 15.16 -4.90 -3.42
C LYS A 117 14.23 -3.74 -3.05
N TRP A 118 13.05 -3.69 -3.65
CA TRP A 118 12.01 -2.70 -3.34
C TRP A 118 11.60 -2.75 -1.86
N SER A 119 11.38 -3.95 -1.31
CA SER A 119 10.96 -4.09 0.09
C SER A 119 12.02 -3.59 1.06
N LYS A 120 13.31 -3.83 0.76
CA LYS A 120 14.43 -3.30 1.55
C LYS A 120 14.46 -1.77 1.50
N GLY A 121 14.35 -1.20 0.30
CA GLY A 121 14.30 0.26 0.12
C GLY A 121 13.12 0.89 0.87
N CYS A 122 11.95 0.24 0.84
CA CYS A 122 10.80 0.69 1.62
C CYS A 122 11.07 0.62 3.13
N LEU A 123 11.67 -0.45 3.64
CA LEU A 123 11.97 -0.62 5.08
C LEU A 123 13.02 0.37 5.60
N GLU A 124 13.93 0.84 4.73
CA GLU A 124 14.88 1.92 5.05
C GLU A 124 14.21 3.30 5.12
N HIS A 125 13.00 3.44 4.55
CA HIS A 125 12.26 4.70 4.57
C HIS A 125 11.70 5.00 5.97
N HIS A 126 11.79 6.27 6.41
CA HIS A 126 11.39 6.68 7.76
C HIS A 126 9.92 6.37 8.10
N LEU A 127 9.04 6.33 7.09
CA LEU A 127 7.62 5.96 7.26
C LEU A 127 7.41 4.47 7.57
N CYS A 128 8.37 3.61 7.22
CA CYS A 128 8.31 2.17 7.45
C CYS A 128 9.15 1.72 8.64
N LYS A 129 9.78 2.64 9.36
CA LYS A 129 10.73 2.35 10.45
C LYS A 129 10.18 1.38 11.51
N TYR A 130 8.87 1.36 11.70
CA TYR A 130 8.19 0.56 12.73
C TYR A 130 7.45 -0.67 12.16
N PHE A 131 7.76 -1.10 10.93
CA PHE A 131 7.17 -2.30 10.33
C PHE A 131 7.83 -3.60 10.81
N ILE A 132 8.95 -3.52 11.54
CA ILE A 132 9.76 -4.64 12.05
C ILE A 132 9.80 -4.60 13.57
#